data_AF-D5RE50-F1
#
_entry.id   AF-D5RE50-F1
#
_cell.length_a   1.000
_cell.length_b   1.000
_cell.length_c   1.000
_cell.angle_alpha   90.00
_cell.angle_beta   90.00
_cell.angle_gamma   90.00
#
_symmetry.space_group_name_H-M   'P 1'
#
loop_
_entity.id
_entity.type
_entity.pdbx_description
1 polymer ?
#
loop_
_entity_poly.entity_id
_entity_poly.type
_entity_poly.pdbx_seq_one_letter_code
_entity_poly.pdbx_strand_id
1 'polypeptide(L)'
;MKKLLLGLFLISSALTFSARVVKSTETVLKDNLIYVGEETTPYTGVIETYNEQGILVVKDEFKNGLRDGSSKKYFLNGGKVSLESTFSNGIQVGVEKRYYESGELLSERSYKNGKMDGIGKSYYQNGQVEMEEPYKNGERDGVIKVYDENGKVVRQATFKNGKQVK
;
A
#
# COMPACT_ATOMS: atom_id res chain seq x y z
N MET A 1 -26.52 -28.28 -49.46
CA MET A 1 -25.34 -28.60 -48.63
C MET A 1 -25.07 -27.44 -47.69
N LYS A 2 -25.52 -27.53 -46.43
CA LYS A 2 -25.30 -26.49 -45.40
C LYS A 2 -23.87 -26.64 -44.87
N LYS A 3 -23.04 -25.59 -44.98
CA LYS A 3 -21.71 -25.55 -44.37
C LYS A 3 -21.89 -25.19 -42.89
N LEU A 4 -21.59 -26.14 -42.01
CA LEU A 4 -21.50 -25.94 -40.56
C LEU A 4 -20.20 -25.16 -40.30
N LEU A 5 -20.28 -23.88 -39.91
CA LEU A 5 -19.13 -23.19 -39.33
C LEU A 5 -19.02 -23.64 -37.86
N LEU A 6 -18.04 -24.49 -37.58
CA LEU A 6 -17.58 -24.78 -36.22
C LEU A 6 -16.91 -23.51 -35.69
N GLY A 7 -17.64 -22.73 -34.88
CA GLY A 7 -17.07 -21.64 -34.11
C GLY A 7 -16.13 -22.22 -33.06
N LEU A 8 -14.83 -22.06 -33.25
CA LEU A 8 -13.81 -22.39 -32.27
C LEU A 8 -13.94 -21.41 -31.10
N PHE A 9 -14.66 -21.80 -30.05
CA PHE A 9 -14.62 -21.09 -28.77
C PHE A 9 -13.23 -21.29 -28.17
N LEU A 10 -12.32 -20.34 -28.42
CA LEU A 10 -11.15 -20.14 -27.59
C LEU A 10 -11.65 -19.64 -26.23
N ILE A 11 -12.01 -20.59 -25.37
CA ILE A 11 -12.11 -20.33 -23.93
C ILE A 11 -10.65 -20.10 -23.50
N SER A 12 -10.18 -18.85 -23.52
CA SER A 12 -9.00 -18.50 -22.77
C SER A 12 -9.37 -18.67 -21.30
N SER A 13 -9.15 -19.87 -20.76
CA SER A 13 -9.08 -20.06 -19.34
C SER A 13 -7.93 -19.19 -18.87
N ALA A 14 -8.26 -17.96 -18.43
CA ALA A 14 -7.38 -17.23 -17.54
C ALA A 14 -7.19 -18.17 -16.35
N LEU A 15 -6.08 -18.91 -16.35
CA LEU A 15 -5.58 -19.61 -15.19
C LEU A 15 -5.38 -18.50 -14.16
N THR A 16 -6.38 -18.26 -13.32
CA THR A 16 -6.24 -17.39 -12.16
C THR A 16 -5.27 -18.12 -11.25
N PHE A 17 -3.99 -17.81 -11.39
CA PHE A 17 -2.98 -18.23 -10.45
C PHE A 17 -3.37 -17.59 -9.12
N SER A 18 -4.04 -18.37 -8.26
CA SER A 18 -4.24 -17.97 -6.88
C SER A 18 -2.87 -17.95 -6.25
N ALA A 19 -2.40 -16.77 -5.84
CA ALA A 19 -1.15 -16.67 -5.10
C ALA A 19 -1.19 -17.64 -3.91
N ARG A 20 -0.10 -18.38 -3.68
CA ARG A 20 0.07 -19.17 -2.46
C ARG A 20 -0.05 -18.25 -1.25
N VAL A 21 -0.75 -18.68 -0.21
CA VAL A 21 -0.92 -17.91 1.04
C VAL A 21 -0.36 -18.72 2.19
N VAL A 22 0.48 -18.11 3.01
CA VAL A 22 1.04 -18.70 4.24
C VAL A 22 0.90 -17.73 5.41
N LYS A 23 0.94 -18.23 6.63
CA LYS A 23 1.02 -17.37 7.82
C LYS A 23 2.46 -16.91 8.04
N SER A 24 2.60 -15.70 8.56
CA SER A 24 3.92 -15.16 8.99
C SER A 24 4.68 -16.08 9.94
N THR A 25 3.97 -16.85 10.78
CA THR A 25 4.56 -17.84 11.70
C THR A 25 5.22 -19.02 11.00
N GLU A 26 4.94 -19.24 9.72
CA GLU A 26 5.52 -20.31 8.90
C GLU A 26 6.79 -19.85 8.16
N THR A 27 7.17 -18.58 8.33
CA THR A 27 8.21 -17.93 7.52
C THR A 27 9.53 -17.81 8.26
N VAL A 28 10.63 -17.83 7.51
CA VAL A 28 11.99 -17.68 8.02
C VAL A 28 12.68 -16.59 7.21
N LEU A 29 13.35 -15.65 7.90
CA LEU A 29 14.19 -14.64 7.27
C LEU A 29 15.63 -15.15 7.18
N LYS A 30 16.17 -15.24 5.97
CA LYS A 30 17.56 -15.61 5.71
C LYS A 30 18.13 -14.72 4.62
N ASP A 31 19.31 -14.15 4.83
CA ASP A 31 20.00 -13.29 3.85
C ASP A 31 19.09 -12.16 3.31
N ASN A 32 18.27 -11.57 4.19
CA ASN A 32 17.25 -10.56 3.88
C ASN A 32 16.11 -11.00 2.94
N LEU A 33 15.97 -12.31 2.69
CA LEU A 33 14.90 -12.90 1.90
C LEU A 33 13.99 -13.76 2.79
N ILE A 34 12.70 -13.73 2.49
CA ILE A 34 11.71 -14.59 3.16
C ILE A 34 11.67 -15.96 2.49
N TYR A 35 11.67 -17.00 3.33
CA TYR A 35 11.45 -18.40 2.99
C TYR A 35 10.27 -18.94 3.82
N VAL A 36 9.77 -20.13 3.47
CA VAL A 36 8.73 -20.83 4.23
C VAL A 36 9.27 -22.18 4.69
N GLY A 37 9.24 -22.43 6.00
CA GLY A 37 9.77 -23.66 6.59
C GLY A 37 11.22 -23.96 6.16
N GLU A 38 11.42 -25.14 5.57
CA GLU A 38 12.73 -25.63 5.10
C GLU A 38 12.95 -25.43 3.58
N GLU A 39 12.10 -24.63 2.93
CA GLU A 39 12.24 -24.36 1.50
C GLU A 39 13.57 -23.66 1.18
N THR A 40 14.21 -24.09 0.09
CA THR A 40 15.50 -23.55 -0.36
C THR A 40 15.37 -22.41 -1.37
N THR A 41 14.16 -22.16 -1.86
CA THR A 41 13.83 -21.06 -2.78
C THR A 41 13.12 -19.93 -2.04
N PRO A 42 13.50 -18.66 -2.27
CA PRO A 42 12.79 -17.52 -1.68
C PRO A 42 11.30 -17.50 -2.03
N TYR A 43 10.48 -17.15 -1.05
CA TYR A 43 9.03 -17.25 -1.12
C TYR A 43 8.43 -16.29 -2.17
N THR A 44 7.43 -16.79 -2.90
CA THR A 44 6.57 -16.00 -3.78
C THR A 44 5.11 -16.31 -3.47
N GLY A 45 4.33 -15.30 -3.12
CA GLY A 45 2.95 -15.45 -2.67
C GLY A 45 2.54 -14.37 -1.69
N VAL A 46 1.48 -14.61 -0.94
CA VAL A 46 0.95 -13.72 0.09
C VAL A 46 1.34 -14.26 1.46
N ILE A 47 1.68 -13.36 2.38
CA ILE A 47 1.90 -13.67 3.79
C ILE A 47 0.83 -12.96 4.61
N GLU A 48 0.12 -13.74 5.43
CA GLU A 48 -0.90 -13.24 6.36
C GLU A 48 -0.34 -13.22 7.79
N THR A 49 -0.50 -12.09 8.47
CA THR A 49 -0.11 -11.95 9.88
C THR A 49 -1.36 -11.80 10.72
N TYR A 50 -1.43 -12.61 11.79
CA TYR A 50 -2.52 -12.62 12.75
C TYR A 50 -1.98 -12.19 14.11
N ASN A 51 -2.78 -11.47 14.89
CA ASN A 51 -2.45 -11.20 16.29
C ASN A 51 -2.71 -12.43 17.18
N GLU A 52 -2.42 -12.32 18.48
CA GLU A 52 -2.61 -13.42 19.45
C GLU A 52 -4.06 -13.90 19.57
N GLN A 53 -5.03 -13.04 19.24
CA GLN A 53 -6.46 -13.36 19.23
C GLN A 53 -6.92 -14.00 17.91
N GLY A 54 -6.00 -14.25 16.97
CA GLY A 54 -6.31 -14.81 15.65
C GLY A 54 -6.93 -13.81 14.68
N ILE A 55 -6.87 -12.51 14.95
CA ILE A 55 -7.37 -11.45 14.08
C ILE A 55 -6.30 -11.12 13.03
N LEU A 56 -6.68 -11.13 11.76
CA LEU A 56 -5.81 -10.74 10.65
C LEU A 56 -5.44 -9.26 10.78
N VAL A 57 -4.15 -8.96 10.80
CA VAL A 57 -3.62 -7.59 10.94
C VAL A 57 -2.81 -7.13 9.74
N VAL A 58 -2.23 -8.03 8.94
CA VAL A 58 -1.45 -7.70 7.75
C VAL A 58 -1.62 -8.74 6.65
N LYS A 59 -1.73 -8.30 5.39
CA LYS A 59 -1.53 -9.09 4.17
C LYS A 59 -0.46 -8.43 3.31
N ASP A 60 0.64 -9.14 3.06
CA ASP A 60 1.75 -8.66 2.25
C ASP A 60 2.01 -9.59 1.06
N GLU A 61 2.19 -9.03 -0.13
CA GLU A 61 2.63 -9.76 -1.33
C GLU A 61 4.17 -9.80 -1.42
N PHE A 62 4.69 -10.99 -1.73
CA PHE A 62 6.10 -11.29 -1.86
C PHE A 62 6.41 -11.93 -3.21
N LYS A 63 7.58 -11.58 -3.75
CA LYS A 63 8.19 -12.21 -4.92
C LYS A 63 9.67 -12.41 -4.66
N ASN A 64 10.15 -13.63 -4.86
CA ASN A 64 11.55 -14.00 -4.60
C ASN A 64 12.06 -13.56 -3.22
N GLY A 65 11.22 -13.71 -2.19
CA GLY A 65 11.54 -13.40 -0.80
C GLY A 65 11.52 -11.92 -0.44
N LEU A 66 11.24 -11.02 -1.39
CA LEU A 66 11.12 -9.58 -1.18
C LEU A 66 9.65 -9.15 -1.29
N ARG A 67 9.25 -8.11 -0.54
CA ARG A 67 7.93 -7.50 -0.73
C ARG A 67 7.80 -6.93 -2.14
N ASP A 68 6.84 -7.40 -2.89
CA ASP A 68 6.61 -6.98 -4.28
C ASP A 68 5.13 -7.13 -4.58
N GLY A 69 4.46 -6.01 -4.79
CA GLY A 69 3.00 -5.93 -4.89
C GLY A 69 2.34 -5.21 -3.71
N SER A 70 1.09 -5.58 -3.42
CA SER A 70 0.25 -4.93 -2.43
C SER A 70 0.63 -5.31 -0.99
N SER A 71 0.52 -4.33 -0.09
CA SER A 71 0.54 -4.53 1.36
C SER A 71 -0.68 -3.85 1.98
N LYS A 72 -1.42 -4.59 2.80
CA LYS A 72 -2.61 -4.10 3.51
C LYS A 72 -2.47 -4.36 4.99
N LYS A 73 -2.77 -3.35 5.81
CA LYS A 73 -2.95 -3.51 7.26
C LYS A 73 -4.42 -3.33 7.61
N TYR A 74 -4.83 -3.95 8.71
CA TYR A 74 -6.22 -4.00 9.11
C TYR A 74 -6.41 -3.47 10.54
N PHE A 75 -7.55 -2.87 10.80
CA PHE A 75 -7.98 -2.53 12.16
C PHE A 75 -8.37 -3.79 12.94
N LEU A 76 -8.12 -3.77 14.26
CA LEU A 76 -8.39 -4.90 15.15
C LEU A 76 -9.88 -5.16 15.37
N ASN A 77 -10.75 -4.17 15.12
CA ASN A 77 -12.16 -4.20 15.50
C ASN A 77 -13.14 -4.69 14.42
N GLY A 78 -12.67 -5.08 13.23
CA GLY A 78 -13.60 -5.52 12.18
C GLY A 78 -13.03 -5.83 10.81
N GLY A 79 -11.72 -6.08 10.69
CA GLY A 79 -11.11 -6.47 9.41
C GLY A 79 -11.19 -5.40 8.32
N LYS A 80 -11.53 -4.16 8.67
CA LYS A 80 -11.43 -3.01 7.76
C LYS A 80 -9.96 -2.67 7.54
N VAL A 81 -9.63 -2.23 6.33
CA VAL A 81 -8.27 -1.82 5.99
C VAL A 81 -7.94 -0.49 6.68
N SER A 82 -6.80 -0.45 7.37
CA SER A 82 -6.27 0.75 8.01
C SER A 82 -5.18 1.42 7.17
N LEU A 83 -4.47 0.64 6.36
CA LEU A 83 -3.40 1.12 5.48
C LEU A 83 -3.32 0.26 4.22
N GLU A 84 -3.16 0.90 3.07
CA GLU A 84 -2.77 0.27 1.80
C GLU A 84 -1.46 0.88 1.31
N SER A 85 -0.56 0.04 0.80
CA SER A 85 0.70 0.47 0.20
C SER A 85 1.16 -0.51 -0.88
N THR A 86 2.12 -0.10 -1.70
CA THR A 86 2.68 -0.93 -2.77
C THR A 86 4.21 -0.96 -2.66
N PHE A 87 4.79 -2.11 -2.96
CA PHE A 87 6.23 -2.34 -2.94
C PHE A 87 6.69 -2.89 -4.29
N SER A 88 7.93 -2.60 -4.65
CA SER A 88 8.64 -3.26 -5.74
C SER A 88 10.03 -3.61 -5.26
N ASN A 89 10.40 -4.90 -5.32
CA ASN A 89 11.68 -5.43 -4.84
C ASN A 89 12.07 -4.93 -3.43
N GLY A 90 11.11 -4.94 -2.50
CA GLY A 90 11.29 -4.51 -1.11
C GLY A 90 11.24 -2.99 -0.89
N ILE A 91 11.11 -2.20 -1.95
CA ILE A 91 11.12 -0.73 -1.89
C ILE A 91 9.69 -0.19 -2.06
N GLN A 92 9.26 0.68 -1.16
CA GLN A 92 7.93 1.29 -1.24
C GLN A 92 7.82 2.23 -2.46
N VAL A 93 6.72 2.09 -3.20
CA VAL A 93 6.43 2.85 -4.42
C VAL A 93 4.92 3.16 -4.49
N GLY A 94 4.56 4.18 -5.28
CA GLY A 94 3.17 4.53 -5.51
C GLY A 94 2.54 5.23 -4.32
N VAL A 95 1.22 5.15 -4.19
CA VAL A 95 0.47 5.87 -3.15
C VAL A 95 0.21 4.96 -1.96
N GLU A 96 0.67 5.38 -0.78
CA GLU A 96 0.19 4.86 0.50
C GLU A 96 -1.11 5.58 0.87
N LYS A 97 -2.13 4.82 1.27
CA LYS A 97 -3.39 5.34 1.79
C LYS A 97 -3.59 4.86 3.21
N ARG A 98 -4.10 5.74 4.07
CA ARG A 98 -4.54 5.39 5.43
C ARG A 98 -5.99 5.77 5.59
N TYR A 99 -6.69 5.04 6.45
CA TYR A 99 -8.13 5.21 6.64
C TYR A 99 -8.44 5.50 8.10
N TYR A 100 -9.58 6.14 8.33
CA TYR A 100 -10.24 6.15 9.63
C TYR A 100 -10.92 4.80 9.88
N GLU A 101 -11.20 4.46 11.14
CA GLU A 101 -11.94 3.22 11.48
C GLU A 101 -13.36 3.19 10.89
N SER A 102 -13.96 4.37 10.68
CA SER A 102 -15.23 4.53 9.98
C SER A 102 -15.13 4.11 8.51
N GLY A 103 -13.97 4.28 7.87
CA GLY A 103 -13.64 3.79 6.53
C GLY A 103 -13.27 4.90 5.54
N GLU A 104 -13.42 6.17 5.91
CA GLU A 104 -13.03 7.32 5.11
C GLU A 104 -11.51 7.46 5.03
N LEU A 105 -11.04 8.11 3.97
CA LEU A 105 -9.61 8.34 3.76
C LEU A 105 -9.08 9.31 4.82
N LEU A 106 -8.06 8.89 5.56
CA LEU A 106 -7.36 9.70 6.56
C LEU A 106 -6.18 10.44 5.92
N SER A 107 -5.42 9.77 5.05
CA SER A 107 -4.30 10.40 4.34
C SER A 107 -3.88 9.64 3.10
N GLU A 108 -3.25 10.35 2.18
CA GLU A 108 -2.53 9.78 1.03
C GLU A 108 -1.11 10.33 0.95
N ARG A 109 -0.14 9.47 0.64
CA ARG A 109 1.28 9.83 0.52
C ARG A 109 1.90 9.14 -0.68
N SER A 110 2.51 9.90 -1.57
CA SER A 110 3.18 9.36 -2.76
C SER A 110 4.64 9.00 -2.44
N TYR A 111 5.08 7.83 -2.88
CA TYR A 111 6.42 7.30 -2.70
C TYR A 111 7.07 6.94 -4.04
N LYS A 112 8.35 7.29 -4.17
CA LYS A 112 9.22 6.90 -5.27
C LYS A 112 10.56 6.45 -4.70
N ASN A 113 10.97 5.24 -5.04
CA ASN A 113 12.23 4.64 -4.56
C ASN A 113 12.36 4.70 -3.02
N GLY A 114 11.28 4.41 -2.29
CA GLY A 114 11.25 4.39 -0.83
C GLY A 114 11.24 5.77 -0.17
N LYS A 115 11.14 6.86 -0.94
CA LYS A 115 11.11 8.23 -0.44
C LYS A 115 9.80 8.91 -0.82
N MET A 116 9.28 9.76 0.06
CA MET A 116 8.12 10.59 -0.28
C MET A 116 8.45 11.51 -1.45
N ASP A 117 7.64 11.49 -2.49
CA ASP A 117 7.83 12.28 -3.70
C ASP A 117 6.46 12.59 -4.32
N GLY A 118 6.10 13.88 -4.37
CA GLY A 118 4.77 14.35 -4.73
C GLY A 118 4.05 15.00 -3.54
N ILE A 119 2.72 15.11 -3.63
CA ILE A 119 1.89 15.73 -2.59
C ILE A 119 1.43 14.67 -1.60
N GLY A 120 1.71 14.88 -0.31
CA GLY A 120 1.02 14.21 0.78
C GLY A 120 -0.21 15.01 1.20
N LYS A 121 -1.31 14.32 1.49
CA LYS A 121 -2.53 14.95 2.01
C LYS A 121 -3.03 14.24 3.26
N SER A 122 -3.58 14.99 4.21
CA SER A 122 -4.49 14.47 5.23
C SER A 122 -5.87 15.07 5.05
N TYR A 123 -6.87 14.37 5.54
CA TYR A 123 -8.27 14.74 5.39
C TYR A 123 -8.94 14.72 6.74
N TYR A 124 -9.90 15.63 6.93
CA TYR A 124 -10.91 15.51 7.96
C TYR A 124 -11.83 14.32 7.69
N GLN A 125 -12.53 13.85 8.74
CA GLN A 125 -13.46 12.73 8.62
C GLN A 125 -14.63 13.01 7.66
N ASN A 126 -14.96 14.29 7.41
CA ASN A 126 -15.95 14.71 6.41
C ASN A 126 -15.42 14.63 4.96
N GLY A 127 -14.17 14.20 4.75
CA GLY A 127 -13.51 14.07 3.46
C GLY A 127 -12.86 15.35 2.92
N GLN A 128 -12.99 16.49 3.62
CA GLN A 128 -12.30 17.71 3.24
C GLN A 128 -10.81 17.61 3.54
N VAL A 129 -9.99 18.24 2.69
CA VAL A 129 -8.54 18.27 2.89
C VAL A 129 -8.23 19.08 4.15
N GLU A 130 -7.48 18.49 5.07
CA GLU A 130 -6.98 19.13 6.28
C GLU A 130 -5.60 19.74 6.02
N MET A 131 -4.74 19.02 5.31
CA MET A 131 -3.36 19.45 5.06
C MET A 131 -2.88 18.96 3.70
N GLU A 132 -2.09 19.80 3.02
CA GLU A 132 -1.29 19.42 1.85
C GLU A 132 0.18 19.73 2.11
N GLU A 133 1.04 18.74 1.88
CA GLU A 133 2.49 18.83 2.07
C GLU A 133 3.22 18.35 0.81
N PRO A 134 3.92 19.22 0.09
CA PRO A 134 4.72 18.81 -1.06
C PRO A 134 6.07 18.24 -0.61
N TYR A 135 6.42 17.08 -1.17
CA TYR A 135 7.68 16.39 -0.94
C TYR A 135 8.45 16.18 -2.25
N LYS A 136 9.77 16.24 -2.15
CA LYS A 136 10.71 15.89 -3.22
C LYS A 136 11.87 15.12 -2.62
N ASN A 137 12.14 13.91 -3.12
CA ASN A 137 13.22 13.05 -2.64
C ASN A 137 13.23 12.84 -1.10
N GLY A 138 12.05 12.76 -0.48
CA GLY A 138 11.87 12.55 0.96
C GLY A 138 11.89 13.81 1.80
N GLU A 139 12.11 14.99 1.21
CA GLU A 139 12.14 16.27 1.93
C GLU A 139 10.95 17.15 1.55
N ARG A 140 10.42 17.92 2.50
CA ARG A 140 9.41 18.96 2.21
C ARG A 140 10.00 20.00 1.26
N ASP A 141 9.35 20.22 0.12
CA ASP A 141 9.79 21.18 -0.92
C ASP A 141 8.57 21.82 -1.58
N GLY A 142 8.21 23.02 -1.11
CA GLY A 142 7.04 23.77 -1.57
C GLY A 142 6.24 24.37 -0.42
N VAL A 143 5.02 24.82 -0.72
CA VAL A 143 4.13 25.45 0.26
C VAL A 143 3.28 24.37 0.93
N ILE A 144 3.46 24.21 2.24
CA ILE A 144 2.53 23.45 3.08
C ILE A 144 1.32 24.32 3.35
N LYS A 145 0.13 23.75 3.21
CA LYS A 145 -1.13 24.41 3.53
C LYS A 145 -1.90 23.58 4.55
N VAL A 146 -2.49 24.27 5.52
CA VAL A 146 -3.46 23.70 6.47
C VAL A 146 -4.77 24.43 6.26
N TYR A 147 -5.83 23.65 6.13
CA TYR A 147 -7.18 24.11 5.88
C TYR A 147 -8.03 23.89 7.15
N ASP A 148 -9.12 24.62 7.30
CA ASP A 148 -10.19 24.26 8.24
C ASP A 148 -11.17 23.29 7.60
N GLU A 149 -12.16 22.82 8.38
CA GLU A 149 -13.19 21.86 7.91
C GLU A 149 -14.07 22.40 6.77
N ASN A 150 -14.05 23.71 6.50
CA ASN A 150 -14.75 24.36 5.39
C ASN A 150 -13.86 24.53 4.15
N GLY A 151 -12.61 24.04 4.20
CA GLY A 151 -11.64 24.14 3.10
C GLY A 151 -10.94 25.49 3.01
N LYS A 152 -11.03 26.36 4.02
CA LYS A 152 -10.31 27.64 4.03
C LYS A 152 -8.91 27.45 4.58
N VAL A 153 -7.90 27.98 3.89
CA VAL A 153 -6.51 27.98 4.38
C VAL A 153 -6.43 28.81 5.67
N VAL A 154 -6.05 28.16 6.76
CA VAL A 154 -5.83 28.78 8.07
C VAL A 154 -4.35 28.96 8.39
N ARG A 155 -3.47 28.17 7.75
CA ARG A 155 -2.02 28.29 7.91
C ARG A 155 -1.30 27.87 6.64
N GLN A 156 -0.20 28.54 6.34
CA GLN A 156 0.72 28.13 5.29
C GLN A 156 2.16 28.42 5.69
N ALA A 157 3.09 27.61 5.19
CA ALA A 157 4.52 27.81 5.39
C ALA A 157 5.28 27.27 4.17
N THR A 158 6.34 27.97 3.76
CA THR A 158 7.14 27.56 2.59
C THR A 158 8.37 26.80 3.05
N PHE A 159 8.58 25.62 2.47
CA PHE A 159 9.74 24.77 2.73
C PHE A 159 10.60 24.64 1.47
N LYS A 160 11.92 24.58 1.69
CA LYS A 160 12.90 24.21 0.67
C LYS A 160 13.90 23.24 1.26
N ASN A 161 14.06 22.07 0.63
CA ASN A 161 14.98 21.02 1.10
C ASN A 161 14.80 20.72 2.60
N GLY A 162 13.55 20.54 3.02
CA GLY A 162 13.17 20.24 4.40
C GLY A 162 13.22 21.41 5.38
N LYS A 163 13.72 22.59 4.98
CA LYS A 163 13.84 23.77 5.85
C LYS A 163 12.76 24.80 5.54
N GLN A 164 12.12 25.34 6.57
CA GLN A 164 11.20 26.46 6.41
C GLN A 164 12.00 27.71 5.98
N VAL A 165 11.55 28.38 4.93
CA VAL A 165 12.24 29.54 4.33
C VAL A 165 11.43 30.84 4.39
N LYS A 166 10.18 30.77 4.84
CA LYS A 166 9.31 31.94 5.06
C LYS A 166 8.18 31.61 6.03
#